data_AF-A0A179SN89-F1
#
_entry.id   AF-A0A179SN89-F1
#
_cell.length_a   1.000
_cell.length_b   1.000
_cell.length_c   1.000
_cell.angle_alpha   90.00
_cell.angle_beta   90.00
_cell.angle_gamma   90.00
#
_symmetry.space_group_name_H-M   'P 1'
#
loop_
_entity.id
_entity.type
_entity.pdbx_description
1 polymer ?
#
loop_
_entity_poly.entity_id
_entity_poly.type
_entity_poly.pdbx_seq_one_letter_code
_entity_poly.pdbx_strand_id
1 'polypeptide(L)'
;MKMLYNMKISTKLLVLIIISTLSLGIVGSVGYKYMKEMALGSEIIYHENLLPIEWLGQIRTNNRAIDSYTLESMLTKDANKYEELMNQMKKASTENVTYIY
;
A
#
# COMPACT_ATOMS: atom_id res chain seq x y z
N MET A 1 -23.27 -46.08 0.53
CA MET A 1 -23.45 -46.16 2.01
C MET A 1 -23.27 -47.58 2.58
N LYS A 2 -23.59 -48.68 1.87
CA LYS A 2 -23.32 -50.06 2.36
C LYS A 2 -21.82 -50.43 2.48
N MET A 3 -20.96 -49.82 1.68
CA MET A 3 -19.53 -50.13 1.65
C MET A 3 -18.79 -49.74 2.93
N LEU A 4 -19.11 -48.57 3.52
CA LEU A 4 -18.47 -48.10 4.76
C LEU A 4 -18.90 -48.90 6.00
N TYR A 5 -20.10 -49.47 5.99
CA TYR A 5 -20.67 -50.15 7.15
C TYR A 5 -19.95 -51.47 7.46
N ASN A 6 -19.63 -52.26 6.42
CA ASN A 6 -18.99 -53.58 6.52
C ASN A 6 -17.46 -53.54 6.66
N MET A 7 -16.84 -52.37 6.82
CA MET A 7 -15.39 -52.24 6.97
C MET A 7 -14.96 -52.40 8.43
N LYS A 8 -13.78 -53.01 8.66
CA LYS A 8 -13.15 -53.12 9.97
C LYS A 8 -12.91 -51.71 10.57
N ILE A 9 -12.99 -51.58 11.89
CA ILE A 9 -12.84 -50.29 12.60
C ILE A 9 -11.54 -49.56 12.19
N SER A 10 -10.42 -50.28 12.09
CA SER A 10 -9.13 -49.69 11.67
C SER A 10 -9.20 -49.05 10.28
N THR A 11 -9.90 -49.67 9.32
CA THR A 11 -10.06 -49.12 7.97
C THR A 11 -10.97 -47.88 7.95
N LYS A 12 -11.99 -47.82 8.82
CA LYS A 12 -12.85 -46.64 8.98
C LYS A 12 -12.04 -45.42 9.48
N LEU A 13 -11.17 -45.64 10.47
CA LEU A 13 -10.27 -44.60 10.99
C LEU A 13 -9.27 -44.12 9.93
N LEU A 14 -8.69 -45.05 9.17
CA LEU A 14 -7.73 -44.71 8.11
C LEU A 14 -8.39 -43.84 7.01
N VAL A 15 -9.61 -44.17 6.60
CA VAL A 15 -10.38 -43.37 5.63
C VAL A 15 -10.62 -41.95 6.14
N LEU A 16 -10.98 -41.79 7.42
CA LEU A 16 -11.17 -40.47 8.03
C LEU A 16 -9.88 -39.64 8.02
N ILE A 17 -8.74 -40.26 8.32
CA ILE A 17 -7.42 -39.59 8.30
C ILE A 17 -7.07 -39.14 6.88
N ILE A 18 -7.30 -40.00 5.87
CA ILE A 18 -7.04 -39.67 4.46
C ILE A 18 -7.90 -38.47 4.05
N ILE A 19 -9.21 -38.51 4.33
CA ILE A 19 -10.12 -37.40 3.98
C ILE A 19 -9.67 -36.12 4.66
N SER A 20 -9.33 -36.17 5.94
CA SER A 20 -8.86 -35.00 6.69
C SER A 20 -7.56 -34.44 6.10
N THR A 21 -6.63 -35.31 5.72
CA THR A 21 -5.36 -34.93 5.09
C THR A 21 -5.59 -34.28 3.72
N LEU A 22 -6.47 -34.85 2.90
CA LEU A 22 -6.84 -34.29 1.61
C LEU A 22 -7.52 -32.92 1.76
N SER A 23 -8.45 -32.78 2.71
CA SER A 23 -9.10 -31.51 3.02
C SER A 23 -8.07 -30.45 3.43
N LEU A 24 -7.12 -30.78 4.30
CA LEU A 24 -6.04 -29.87 4.71
C LEU A 24 -5.14 -29.50 3.53
N GLY A 25 -4.81 -30.46 2.65
CA GLY A 25 -4.02 -30.20 1.45
C GLY A 25 -4.70 -29.22 0.49
N ILE A 26 -6.02 -29.34 0.32
CA ILE A 26 -6.82 -28.43 -0.51
C ILE A 26 -6.81 -27.03 0.12
N VAL A 27 -7.16 -26.91 1.40
CA VAL A 27 -7.21 -25.61 2.09
C VAL A 27 -5.84 -24.94 2.12
N GLY A 28 -4.77 -25.69 2.39
CA GLY A 28 -3.40 -25.17 2.38
C GLY A 28 -2.98 -24.66 1.00
N SER A 29 -3.31 -25.40 -0.06
CA SER A 29 -3.01 -24.99 -1.44
C SER A 29 -3.78 -23.74 -1.86
N VAL A 30 -5.06 -23.66 -1.50
CA VAL A 30 -5.92 -22.49 -1.76
C VAL A 30 -5.42 -21.28 -0.98
N GLY A 31 -5.14 -21.45 0.31
CA GLY A 31 -4.59 -20.40 1.16
C GLY A 31 -3.26 -19.87 0.64
N TYR A 32 -2.36 -20.75 0.19
CA TYR A 32 -1.08 -20.35 -0.40
C TYR A 32 -1.27 -19.50 -1.67
N LYS A 33 -2.19 -19.89 -2.56
CA LYS A 33 -2.49 -19.12 -3.77
C LYS A 33 -3.00 -17.72 -3.44
N TYR A 34 -4.01 -17.62 -2.57
CA TYR A 34 -4.57 -16.31 -2.20
C TYR A 34 -3.61 -15.45 -1.40
N MET A 35 -2.74 -16.04 -0.58
CA MET A 35 -1.72 -15.28 0.14
C MET A 35 -0.69 -14.67 -0.82
N LYS A 36 -0.33 -15.39 -1.90
CA LYS A 36 0.54 -14.85 -2.94
C LYS A 36 -0.13 -13.70 -3.72
N GLU A 37 -1.40 -13.85 -4.08
CA GLU A 37 -2.17 -12.79 -4.74
C GLU A 37 -2.33 -11.56 -3.83
N MET A 38 -2.57 -11.77 -2.54
CA MET A 38 -2.64 -10.70 -1.55
C MET A 38 -1.31 -9.96 -1.39
N ALA A 39 -0.18 -10.67 -1.41
CA ALA A 39 1.14 -10.04 -1.34
C ALA A 39 1.38 -9.12 -2.55
N LEU A 40 1.08 -9.59 -3.76
CA LEU A 40 1.17 -8.79 -4.99
C LEU A 40 0.20 -7.60 -4.97
N GLY A 41 -1.05 -7.82 -4.57
CA GLY A 41 -2.04 -6.75 -4.43
C GLY A 41 -1.61 -5.69 -3.42
N SER A 42 -0.95 -6.10 -2.33
CA SER A 42 -0.45 -5.17 -1.31
C SER A 42 0.71 -4.32 -1.83
N GLU A 43 1.60 -4.90 -2.63
CA GLU A 43 2.70 -4.19 -3.30
C GLU A 43 2.14 -3.11 -4.25
N ILE A 44 1.15 -3.47 -5.06
CA ILE A 44 0.45 -2.54 -5.96
C ILE A 44 -0.23 -1.42 -5.16
N ILE A 45 -0.96 -1.76 -4.09
CA ILE A 45 -1.63 -0.76 -3.25
C ILE A 45 -0.61 0.21 -2.66
N TYR A 46 0.55 -0.27 -2.20
CA TYR A 46 1.57 0.59 -1.63
C TYR A 46 2.21 1.49 -2.68
N HIS A 47 2.73 0.90 -3.77
CA HIS A 47 3.53 1.64 -4.75
C HIS A 47 2.71 2.45 -5.75
N GLU A 48 1.57 1.93 -6.21
CA GLU A 48 0.77 2.57 -7.26
C GLU A 48 -0.37 3.43 -6.71
N ASN A 49 -0.77 3.24 -5.45
CA ASN A 49 -1.86 4.02 -4.84
C ASN A 49 -1.39 4.86 -3.65
N LEU A 50 -0.80 4.25 -2.62
CA LEU A 50 -0.49 4.96 -1.37
C LEU A 50 0.59 6.03 -1.56
N LEU A 51 1.74 5.66 -2.15
CA LEU A 51 2.83 6.61 -2.39
C LEU A 51 2.38 7.79 -3.28
N PRO A 52 1.69 7.59 -4.42
CA PRO A 52 1.18 8.71 -5.22
C PRO A 52 0.19 9.61 -4.48
N ILE A 53 -0.68 9.06 -3.63
CA ILE A 53 -1.61 9.86 -2.81
C ILE A 53 -0.84 10.71 -1.80
N GLU A 54 0.17 10.13 -1.14
CA GLU A 54 1.02 10.85 -0.18
C GLU A 54 1.77 11.99 -0.87
N TRP A 55 2.40 11.71 -2.02
CA TRP A 55 3.09 12.68 -2.85
C TRP A 55 2.16 13.82 -3.30
N LEU A 56 0.95 13.51 -3.76
CA LEU A 56 -0.05 14.51 -4.12
C LEU A 56 -0.44 15.37 -2.91
N GLY A 57 -0.55 14.77 -1.72
CA GLY A 57 -0.75 15.49 -0.47
C GLY A 57 0.40 16.45 -0.14
N GLN A 58 1.64 16.02 -0.34
CA GLN A 58 2.82 16.86 -0.14
C GLN A 58 2.89 18.01 -1.15
N ILE A 59 2.62 17.74 -2.42
CA ILE A 59 2.54 18.77 -3.48
C ILE A 59 1.48 19.82 -3.11
N ARG A 60 0.31 19.40 -2.66
CA ARG A 60 -0.76 20.32 -2.23
C ARG A 60 -0.32 21.18 -1.03
N THR A 61 0.40 20.60 -0.08
CA THR A 61 0.91 21.32 1.09
C THR A 61 1.96 22.35 0.68
N ASN A 62 2.91 21.94 -0.16
CA ASN A 62 3.95 22.80 -0.71
C ASN A 62 3.36 23.96 -1.53
N ASN A 63 2.35 23.69 -2.37
CA ASN A 63 1.67 24.73 -3.13
C ASN A 63 0.98 25.75 -2.21
N ARG A 64 0.33 25.28 -1.14
CA ARG A 64 -0.26 26.20 -0.15
C ARG A 64 0.78 27.06 0.56
N ALA A 65 1.97 26.51 0.83
CA ALA A 65 3.08 27.28 1.37
C ALA A 65 3.59 28.31 0.35
N ILE A 66 3.74 27.92 -0.91
CA ILE A 66 4.11 28.84 -2.01
C ILE A 66 3.11 29.98 -2.13
N ASP A 67 1.80 29.70 -2.08
CA ASP A 67 0.76 30.74 -2.11
C ASP A 67 0.94 31.73 -0.95
N SER A 68 1.20 31.23 0.27
CA SER A 68 1.47 32.04 1.45
C SER A 68 2.73 32.90 1.30
N TYR A 69 3.84 32.31 0.84
CA TYR A 69 5.10 33.02 0.61
C TYR A 69 4.95 34.07 -0.49
N THR A 70 4.18 33.77 -1.53
CA THR A 70 3.87 34.71 -2.60
C THR A 70 3.14 35.93 -2.04
N LEU A 71 2.09 35.72 -1.25
CA LEU A 71 1.36 36.81 -0.59
C LEU A 71 2.26 37.63 0.34
N GLU A 72 3.07 36.98 1.17
CA GLU A 72 4.00 37.67 2.07
C GLU A 72 5.05 38.49 1.29
N SER A 73 5.56 37.95 0.18
CA SER A 73 6.54 38.63 -0.68
C SER A 73 5.96 39.87 -1.37
N MET A 74 4.64 39.89 -1.65
CA MET A 74 3.95 41.06 -2.20
C MET A 74 3.77 42.18 -1.16
N LEU A 75 3.77 41.84 0.13
CA LEU A 75 3.50 42.78 1.22
C LEU A 75 4.77 43.25 1.94
N THR A 76 5.86 42.48 1.88
CA THR A 76 7.10 42.83 2.56
C THR A 76 7.80 44.03 1.91
N LYS A 77 8.44 44.85 2.74
CA LYS A 77 9.34 45.94 2.32
C LYS A 77 10.81 45.62 2.61
N ASP A 78 11.09 44.51 3.29
CA ASP A 78 12.42 44.06 3.62
C ASP A 78 12.98 43.17 2.49
N ALA A 79 14.08 43.61 1.89
CA ALA A 79 14.75 42.92 0.79
C ALA A 79 15.32 41.56 1.20
N ASN A 80 15.84 41.44 2.43
CA ASN A 80 16.36 40.16 2.93
C ASN A 80 15.22 39.15 3.10
N LYS A 81 14.07 39.63 3.62
CA LYS A 81 12.89 38.78 3.77
C LYS A 81 12.32 38.33 2.43
N TYR A 82 12.30 39.23 1.44
CA TYR A 82 11.88 38.90 0.09
C TYR A 82 12.76 37.79 -0.52
N GLU A 83 14.09 37.90 -0.39
CA GLU A 83 15.01 36.88 -0.89
C GLU A 83 14.84 35.52 -0.18
N GLU A 84 14.64 35.54 1.13
CA GLU A 84 14.35 34.33 1.91
C GLU A 84 13.09 33.62 1.38
N LEU A 85 11.99 34.35 1.20
CA LEU A 85 10.73 33.81 0.69
C LEU A 85 10.89 33.24 -0.72
N MET A 86 11.67 33.90 -1.58
CA MET A 86 11.96 33.39 -2.93
C MET A 86 12.73 32.06 -2.90
N ASN A 87 13.70 31.95 -2.00
CA ASN A 87 14.44 30.70 -1.79
C ASN A 87 13.55 29.57 -1.26
N GLN A 88 12.64 29.88 -0.32
CA GLN A 88 11.67 28.91 0.20
C GLN A 88 10.71 28.42 -0.89
N MET A 89 10.19 29.33 -1.73
CA MET A 89 9.34 28.97 -2.89
C MET A 89 10.09 28.07 -3.87
N LYS A 90 11.34 28.39 -4.19
CA LYS A 90 12.17 27.58 -5.10
C LYS A 90 12.42 26.19 -4.53
N LYS A 91 12.69 26.08 -3.23
CA LYS A 91 12.88 24.79 -2.54
C LYS A 91 11.61 23.94 -2.61
N ALA A 92 10.46 24.49 -2.20
CA ALA A 92 9.19 23.78 -2.23
C ALA A 92 8.78 23.35 -3.66
N SER A 93 9.05 24.19 -4.66
CA SER A 93 8.81 23.85 -6.07
C SER A 93 9.73 22.72 -6.56
N THR A 94 11.00 22.70 -6.15
CA THR A 94 11.95 21.63 -6.51
C THR A 94 11.56 20.30 -5.86
N GLU A 95 11.11 20.33 -4.60
CA GLU A 95 10.58 19.15 -3.92
C GLU A 95 9.36 18.58 -4.65
N ASN A 96 8.43 19.43 -5.12
CA ASN A 96 7.28 18.98 -5.91
C ASN A 96 7.68 18.22 -7.18
N VAL A 97 8.70 18.70 -7.89
CA VAL A 97 9.20 18.03 -9.11
C VAL A 97 9.73 16.64 -8.79
N THR A 98 10.32 16.43 -7.61
CA THR A 98 10.85 15.13 -7.18
C THR A 98 9.74 14.09 -6.99
N TYR A 99 8.51 14.52 -6.68
CA TYR A 99 7.36 13.64 -6.50
C TYR A 99 6.60 13.29 -7.79
N ILE A 100 6.96 13.93 -8.91
CA ILE A 100 6.30 13.76 -10.21
C ILE A 100 7.07 12.76 -11.09
N TYR A 101 8.35 12.51 -10.80
CA TYR A 101 9.25 11.60 -11.52
C TYR A 101 9.62 10.39 -10.67
#